data_AF-A0A925KII2-F1
#
_entry.id   AF-A0A925KII2-F1
#
_cell.length_a   1.000
_cell.length_b   1.000
_cell.length_c   1.000
_cell.angle_alpha   90.00
_cell.angle_beta   90.00
_cell.angle_gamma   90.00
#
_symmetry.space_group_name_H-M   'P 1'
#
loop_
_entity.id
_entity.type
_entity.pdbx_description
1 polymer ?
#
loop_
_entity_poly.entity_id
_entity_poly.type
_entity_poly.pdbx_seq_one_letter_code
_entity_poly.pdbx_strand_id
1 'polypeptide(L)'
;MSTIDQQFVEFIVKSLVGYPDDVAVERLIDEKGVLLTLTVNPEDLGRVIGKRGVTAQSLRTLLRALGTKNDARYNLKIVNNDDERENYTMSSDDSNDEPVKNSTDETVDNASDYSKKTREELAELDDLDI
;
A
#
# COMPACT_ATOMS: atom_id res chain seq x y z
N MET A 1 -23.32 17.50 4.80
CA MET A 1 -23.20 17.95 6.20
C MET A 1 -21.89 17.37 6.72
N SER A 2 -20.94 18.20 7.13
CA SER A 2 -19.63 17.71 7.58
C SER A 2 -19.79 16.94 8.88
N THR A 3 -19.19 15.76 8.96
CA THR A 3 -19.25 14.92 10.16
C THR A 3 -18.20 15.34 11.18
N ILE A 4 -18.37 14.97 12.45
CA ILE A 4 -17.46 15.37 13.52
C ILE A 4 -16.01 14.88 13.27
N ASP A 5 -15.85 13.71 12.66
CA ASP A 5 -14.56 13.14 12.27
C ASP A 5 -13.87 13.94 11.17
N GLN A 6 -14.61 14.40 10.16
CA GLN A 6 -14.06 15.29 9.13
C GLN A 6 -13.62 16.62 9.72
N GLN A 7 -14.49 17.26 10.52
CA GLN A 7 -14.21 18.54 11.16
C GLN A 7 -13.00 18.48 12.08
N PHE A 8 -12.84 17.36 12.80
CA PHE A 8 -11.70 17.14 13.68
C PHE A 8 -10.37 17.09 12.90
N VAL A 9 -10.31 16.33 11.82
CA VAL A 9 -9.11 16.24 10.97
C VAL A 9 -8.83 17.59 10.32
N GLU A 10 -9.85 18.21 9.73
CA GLU A 10 -9.74 19.49 9.06
C GLU A 10 -9.22 20.58 10.00
N PHE A 11 -9.75 20.67 11.22
CA PHE A 11 -9.31 21.63 12.22
C PHE A 11 -7.84 21.47 12.61
N ILE A 12 -7.41 20.22 12.87
CA ILE A 12 -6.02 19.94 13.24
C ILE A 12 -5.08 20.26 12.08
N VAL A 13 -5.41 19.79 10.87
CA VAL A 13 -4.52 19.96 9.71
C VAL A 13 -4.43 21.43 9.32
N LYS A 14 -5.56 22.16 9.25
CA LYS A 14 -5.55 23.60 8.96
C LYS A 14 -4.72 24.42 9.96
N SER A 15 -4.62 23.95 11.21
CA SER A 15 -3.79 24.59 12.24
C SER A 15 -2.29 24.28 12.09
N LEU A 16 -1.93 23.25 11.34
CA LEU A 16 -0.54 22.84 11.13
C LEU A 16 0.05 23.42 9.84
N VAL A 17 -0.75 23.57 8.79
CA VAL A 17 -0.28 23.90 7.43
C VAL A 17 -0.10 25.40 7.16
N GLY A 18 0.62 25.73 6.09
CA GLY A 18 0.75 27.09 5.57
C GLY A 18 -0.41 27.50 4.64
N TYR A 19 -0.99 26.54 3.91
CA TYR A 19 -2.12 26.76 3.00
C TYR A 19 -3.38 26.06 3.52
N PRO A 20 -4.12 26.66 4.47
CA PRO A 20 -5.31 26.04 5.05
C PRO A 20 -6.47 25.90 4.05
N ASP A 21 -6.50 26.72 2.99
CA ASP A 21 -7.54 26.68 1.97
C ASP A 21 -7.42 25.46 1.03
N ASP A 22 -6.22 24.90 0.91
CA ASP A 22 -5.92 23.72 0.08
C ASP A 22 -6.11 22.39 0.84
N VAL A 23 -6.69 22.45 2.05
CA VAL A 23 -6.99 21.27 2.87
C VAL A 23 -8.39 20.76 2.56
N ALA A 24 -8.47 19.57 1.97
CA ALA A 24 -9.72 18.89 1.71
C ALA A 24 -9.75 17.50 2.39
N VAL A 25 -10.89 17.16 2.99
CA VAL A 25 -11.10 15.86 3.65
C VAL A 25 -12.33 15.19 3.06
N GLU A 26 -12.11 14.06 2.38
CA GLU A 26 -13.17 13.21 1.86
C GLU A 26 -13.44 12.04 2.81
N ARG A 27 -14.71 11.64 2.90
CA ARG A 27 -15.14 10.53 3.75
C ARG A 27 -15.90 9.51 2.94
N LEU A 28 -15.46 8.27 3.00
CA LEU A 28 -16.10 7.11 2.38
C LEU A 28 -16.37 6.08 3.47
N ILE A 29 -17.56 5.49 3.46
CA ILE A 29 -17.93 4.38 4.35
C ILE A 29 -17.89 3.10 3.51
N ASP A 30 -17.18 2.09 3.99
CA ASP A 30 -17.12 0.76 3.40
C ASP A 30 -17.41 -0.33 4.46
N GLU A 31 -17.33 -1.60 4.06
CA GLU A 31 -17.50 -2.75 4.96
C GLU A 31 -16.40 -2.85 6.03
N LYS A 32 -15.24 -2.21 5.80
CA LYS A 32 -14.06 -2.24 6.68
C LYS A 32 -14.01 -1.05 7.64
N GLY A 33 -14.91 -0.08 7.50
CA GLY A 33 -15.09 1.07 8.36
C GLY A 33 -15.24 2.39 7.60
N VAL A 34 -14.54 3.42 8.07
CA VAL A 34 -14.57 4.77 7.51
C VAL A 34 -13.19 5.11 6.97
N LEU A 35 -13.10 5.38 5.67
CA LEU A 35 -11.92 5.91 5.01
C LEU A 35 -12.00 7.43 4.96
N LEU A 36 -11.03 8.09 5.57
CA LEU A 36 -10.79 9.53 5.47
C LEU A 36 -9.61 9.75 4.54
N THR A 37 -9.84 10.44 3.43
CA THR A 37 -8.79 10.86 2.49
C THR A 37 -8.52 12.34 2.72
N LEU A 38 -7.30 12.64 3.14
CA LEU A 38 -6.81 14.00 3.36
C LEU A 38 -5.95 14.42 2.16
N THR A 39 -6.38 15.48 1.50
CA THR A 39 -5.64 16.15 0.44
C THR A 39 -5.11 17.48 0.97
N VAL A 40 -3.85 17.77 0.72
CA VAL A 40 -3.17 19.00 1.14
C VAL A 40 -2.26 19.53 0.04
N ASN A 41 -1.85 20.78 0.17
CA ASN A 41 -0.83 21.37 -0.71
C ASN A 41 0.50 20.59 -0.60
N PRO A 42 1.22 20.35 -1.72
CA PRO A 42 2.51 19.65 -1.71
C PRO A 42 3.55 20.25 -0.76
N GLU A 43 3.57 21.58 -0.60
CA GLU A 43 4.49 22.27 0.31
C GLU A 43 4.22 21.94 1.79
N ASP A 44 2.99 21.54 2.11
CA ASP A 44 2.54 21.22 3.46
C ASP A 44 2.59 19.73 3.79
N LEU A 45 2.67 18.87 2.78
CA LEU A 45 2.67 17.41 2.93
C LEU A 45 3.75 16.94 3.92
N GLY A 46 4.96 17.48 3.80
CA GLY A 46 6.08 17.13 4.69
C GLY A 46 5.79 17.46 6.16
N ARG A 47 5.04 18.54 6.42
CA ARG A 47 4.66 18.95 7.77
C ARG A 47 3.56 18.06 8.35
N VAL A 48 2.58 17.69 7.52
CA VAL A 48 1.44 16.84 7.90
C VAL A 48 1.89 15.39 8.17
N ILE A 49 2.78 14.85 7.33
CA ILE A 49 3.39 13.53 7.57
C ILE A 49 4.29 13.60 8.81
N GLY A 50 5.12 14.64 8.89
CA GLY A 50 6.09 14.84 9.96
C GLY A 50 7.30 13.90 9.87
N LYS A 51 8.31 14.16 10.70
CA LYS A 51 9.55 13.35 10.73
C LYS A 51 9.22 11.89 11.05
N ARG A 52 9.62 10.95 10.18
CA ARG A 52 9.31 9.51 10.29
C ARG A 52 7.81 9.20 10.37
N GLY A 53 6.94 10.08 9.87
CA GLY A 53 5.49 9.87 9.91
C GLY A 53 4.85 10.07 11.30
N VAL A 54 5.57 10.64 12.28
CA VAL A 54 5.09 10.76 13.67
C VAL A 54 3.82 11.60 13.77
N THR A 55 3.70 12.69 13.01
CA THR A 55 2.52 13.55 13.01
C THR A 55 1.31 12.81 12.48
N ALA A 56 1.43 12.17 11.30
CA ALA A 56 0.37 11.36 10.72
C ALA A 56 -0.02 10.18 11.61
N GLN A 57 0.94 9.54 12.29
CA GLN A 57 0.67 8.45 13.22
C GLN A 57 -0.09 8.92 14.47
N SER A 58 0.24 10.12 14.96
CA SER A 58 -0.46 10.72 16.10
C SER A 58 -1.90 11.04 15.74
N LEU A 59 -2.13 11.60 14.55
CA LEU A 59 -3.48 11.85 14.01
C LEU A 59 -4.29 10.55 13.89
N ARG A 60 -3.69 9.46 13.39
CA ARG A 60 -4.33 8.13 13.36
C ARG A 60 -4.70 7.62 14.75
N THR A 61 -3.85 7.85 15.74
CA THR A 61 -4.13 7.46 17.13
C THR A 61 -5.32 8.23 17.69
N LEU A 62 -5.40 9.53 17.42
CA LEU A 62 -6.54 10.36 17.83
C LEU A 62 -7.84 9.91 17.15
N LEU A 63 -7.79 9.59 15.86
CA LEU A 63 -8.94 9.04 15.12
C LEU A 63 -9.42 7.70 15.69
N ARG A 64 -8.50 6.83 16.11
CA ARG A 64 -8.86 5.57 16.79
C ARG A 64 -9.60 5.83 18.09
N ALA A 65 -9.13 6.77 18.90
CA ALA A 65 -9.80 7.16 20.14
C ALA A 65 -11.21 7.73 19.90
N LEU A 66 -11.38 8.52 18.83
CA LEU A 66 -12.70 9.00 18.40
C LEU A 66 -13.61 7.85 17.93
N GLY A 67 -13.04 6.88 17.22
CA GLY A 67 -13.72 5.67 16.73
C GLY A 67 -14.27 4.76 17.81
N THR A 68 -13.55 4.61 18.92
CA THR A 68 -14.02 3.83 20.08
C THR A 68 -15.38 4.29 20.60
N LYS A 69 -15.69 5.60 20.50
CA LYS A 69 -16.97 6.16 20.94
C LYS A 69 -18.12 5.88 19.96
N ASN A 70 -17.81 5.75 18.67
CA ASN A 70 -18.78 5.65 17.59
C ASN A 70 -18.85 4.24 16.96
N ASP A 71 -18.20 3.25 17.60
CA ASP A 71 -18.02 1.87 17.11
C ASP A 71 -17.55 1.81 15.64
N ALA A 72 -16.69 2.76 15.26
CA ALA A 72 -16.26 2.97 13.88
C ALA A 72 -14.75 2.82 13.75
N ARG A 73 -14.30 2.03 12.77
CA ARG A 73 -12.88 1.87 12.44
C ARG A 73 -12.46 2.90 11.41
N TYR A 74 -11.61 3.86 11.81
CA TYR A 74 -11.10 4.90 10.92
C TYR A 74 -9.78 4.51 10.25
N ASN A 75 -9.70 4.74 8.94
CA ASN A 75 -8.48 4.67 8.14
C ASN A 75 -8.18 6.05 7.55
N LEU A 76 -6.95 6.54 7.72
CA LEU A 76 -6.50 7.83 7.18
C LEU A 76 -5.52 7.62 6.04
N LYS A 77 -5.91 8.03 4.83
CA LYS A 77 -5.06 8.14 3.65
C LYS A 77 -4.69 9.61 3.45
N ILE A 78 -3.41 9.90 3.29
CA ILE A 78 -2.93 11.23 2.93
C ILE A 78 -2.51 11.13 1.46
N VAL A 79 -3.11 11.95 0.60
CA VAL A 79 -2.82 11.96 -0.84
C VAL A 79 -2.03 13.21 -1.20
N ASN A 80 -1.14 13.04 -2.16
CA ASN A 80 -0.41 14.12 -2.78
C ASN A 80 -1.06 14.43 -4.14
N ASN A 81 -1.27 15.71 -4.45
CA ASN A 81 -1.81 16.12 -5.75
C ASN A 81 -0.76 16.06 -6.87
N ASP A 82 0.52 15.89 -6.55
CA ASP A 82 1.59 15.75 -7.56
C ASP A 82 1.76 14.32 -8.08
N ASP A 83 1.10 13.33 -7.46
CA ASP A 83 1.28 11.90 -7.73
C ASP A 83 0.32 11.37 -8.80
N GLU A 84 0.12 12.09 -9.92
CA GLU A 84 -0.58 11.54 -11.10
C GLU A 84 0.21 10.44 -11.84
N ARG A 85 1.38 10.03 -11.32
CA ARG A 85 2.35 9.14 -12.02
C ARG A 85 2.55 7.74 -11.44
N GLU A 86 1.74 7.27 -10.50
CA GLU A 86 1.87 5.89 -10.01
C GLU A 86 0.54 5.15 -9.91
N ASN A 87 0.02 4.76 -11.08
CA ASN A 87 -0.87 3.60 -11.23
C ASN A 87 -0.63 2.84 -12.55
N TYR A 88 0.58 2.93 -13.10
CA TYR A 88 1.05 2.01 -14.15
C TYR A 88 1.60 0.75 -13.47
N THR A 89 0.73 -0.18 -13.11
CA THR A 89 1.16 -1.58 -12.98
C THR A 89 1.56 -2.03 -14.38
N MET A 90 2.87 -2.06 -14.65
CA MET A 90 3.43 -2.72 -15.83
C MET A 90 3.06 -4.20 -15.77
N SER A 91 1.98 -4.56 -16.45
CA SER A 91 1.84 -5.88 -17.05
C SER A 91 2.16 -5.69 -18.53
N SER A 92 3.43 -5.87 -18.85
CA SER A 92 3.90 -6.02 -20.23
C SER A 92 4.80 -7.24 -20.23
N ASP A 93 4.14 -8.39 -20.22
CA ASP A 93 4.76 -9.63 -20.58
C ASP A 93 4.89 -9.66 -22.11
N ASP A 94 6.14 -9.89 -22.52
CA ASP A 94 6.60 -10.65 -23.67
C ASP A 94 6.15 -10.27 -25.10
N SER A 95 7.12 -9.76 -25.89
CA SER A 95 7.33 -10.15 -27.30
C SER A 95 8.64 -9.57 -27.88
N ASN A 96 9.50 -10.48 -28.38
CA ASN A 96 10.58 -10.36 -29.41
C ASN A 96 11.95 -9.76 -28.96
N ASP A 97 13.15 -10.21 -29.35
CA ASP A 97 13.71 -11.29 -30.23
C ASP A 97 15.26 -11.08 -30.18
N GLU A 98 16.13 -12.07 -29.90
CA GLU A 98 16.99 -12.82 -30.87
C GLU A 98 18.07 -13.65 -30.08
N PRO A 99 18.70 -14.67 -30.69
CA PRO A 99 19.45 -15.73 -30.01
C PRO A 99 20.94 -15.39 -29.85
N VAL A 100 21.43 -15.37 -28.61
CA VAL A 100 22.87 -15.33 -28.35
C VAL A 100 23.40 -16.75 -28.28
N LYS A 101 23.98 -17.23 -29.39
CA LYS A 101 24.89 -18.38 -29.36
C LYS A 101 26.17 -17.94 -28.67
N ASN A 102 26.47 -18.50 -27.50
CA ASN A 102 27.86 -18.69 -27.11
C ASN A 102 28.04 -19.96 -26.29
N SER A 103 28.82 -20.87 -26.86
CA SER A 103 29.37 -22.04 -26.19
C SER A 103 30.28 -21.60 -25.05
N THR A 104 29.96 -21.95 -23.81
CA THR A 104 30.95 -22.54 -22.89
C THR A 104 30.22 -23.29 -21.79
N ASP A 105 30.62 -24.54 -21.65
CA ASP A 105 30.34 -25.47 -20.58
C ASP A 105 30.86 -24.89 -19.26
N GLU A 106 29.98 -24.72 -18.27
CA GLU A 106 30.32 -24.73 -16.84
C GLU A 106 29.04 -24.84 -16.00
N THR A 107 28.83 -26.04 -15.47
CA THR A 107 27.81 -26.38 -14.47
C THR A 107 28.11 -25.67 -13.15
N VAL A 108 27.20 -24.83 -12.68
CA VAL A 108 27.24 -24.31 -11.30
C VAL A 108 26.09 -24.93 -10.52
N ASP A 109 26.45 -25.93 -9.73
CA ASP A 109 25.63 -26.53 -8.68
C ASP A 109 25.26 -25.46 -7.66
N ASN A 110 23.96 -25.20 -7.50
CA ASN A 110 23.45 -24.77 -6.21
C ASN A 110 22.07 -25.37 -5.97
N ALA A 111 22.09 -26.59 -5.43
CA ALA A 111 20.94 -27.28 -4.91
C ALA A 111 20.31 -26.47 -3.76
N SER A 112 19.03 -26.15 -3.88
CA SER A 112 18.18 -25.96 -2.70
C SER A 112 17.36 -27.23 -2.51
N ASP A 113 17.49 -27.80 -1.31
CA ASP A 113 17.03 -29.12 -0.86
C ASP A 113 15.51 -29.38 -0.89
N TYR A 114 14.74 -28.58 -1.62
CA TYR A 114 13.28 -28.67 -1.65
C TYR A 114 12.71 -29.47 -2.83
N SER A 115 13.48 -29.71 -3.91
CA SER A 115 12.96 -30.38 -5.12
C SER A 115 13.15 -31.90 -5.15
N LYS A 116 13.89 -32.49 -4.20
CA LYS A 116 14.18 -33.94 -4.22
C LYS A 116 13.04 -34.79 -3.63
N LYS A 117 12.22 -34.25 -2.73
CA LYS A 117 11.18 -35.03 -2.04
C LYS A 117 9.90 -35.21 -2.85
N THR A 118 9.59 -34.31 -3.77
CA THR A 118 8.31 -34.34 -4.51
C THR A 118 8.34 -35.30 -5.70
N ARG A 119 9.52 -35.73 -6.15
CA ARG A 119 9.67 -36.56 -7.35
C ARG A 119 9.79 -38.07 -7.06
N GLU A 120 10.13 -38.45 -5.82
CA GLU A 120 10.08 -39.86 -5.38
C GLU A 120 8.64 -40.32 -5.10
N GLU A 121 7.80 -39.51 -4.46
CA GLU A 121 6.40 -39.88 -4.17
C GLU A 121 5.54 -40.06 -5.43
N LEU A 122 5.88 -39.38 -6.53
CA LEU A 122 5.15 -39.47 -7.80
C LEU A 122 5.60 -40.64 -8.69
N ALA A 123 6.75 -41.26 -8.42
CA ALA A 123 7.23 -42.41 -9.17
C ALA A 123 6.62 -43.74 -8.68
N GLU A 124 6.15 -43.80 -7.42
CA GLU A 124 5.51 -45.01 -6.88
C GLU A 124 4.03 -45.15 -7.28
N LEU A 125 3.42 -44.10 -7.86
CA LEU A 125 2.01 -44.09 -8.26
C LEU A 125 1.75 -44.54 -9.71
N ASP A 126 2.79 -44.60 -10.56
CA ASP A 126 2.69 -45.00 -11.98
C ASP A 126 2.99 -46.50 -12.22
N ASP A 127 3.38 -47.26 -11.18
CA ASP A 127 3.64 -48.71 -11.26
C ASP A 127 2.45 -49.58 -10.79
N LEU A 128 1.27 -48.98 -10.57
CA LEU A 128 0.01 -49.68 -10.27
C LEU A 128 -0.89 -49.76 -11.51
N ASP A 129 -0.41 -50.44 -12.54
CA ASP A 129 -1.25 -51.14 -13.52
C ASP A 129 -1.07 -52.65 -13.33
N ILE A 130 -1.93 -53.24 -12.48
CA ILE A 130 -2.68 -54.52 -12.58
C ILE A 130 -3.72 -54.55 -11.46
#